data_AF-A0A920IRX1-F1
#
_entry.id   AF-A0A920IRX1-F1
#
_cell.length_a   1.000
_cell.length_b   1.000
_cell.length_c   1.000
_cell.angle_alpha   90.00
_cell.angle_beta   90.00
_cell.angle_gamma   90.00
#
_symmetry.space_group_name_H-M   'P 1'
#
loop_
_entity.id
_entity.type
_entity.pdbx_description
1 polymer ?
#
loop_
_entity_poly.entity_id
_entity_poly.type
_entity_poly.pdbx_seq_one_letter_code
_entity_poly.pdbx_strand_id
1 'polypeptide(L)'
;MTERFGRYLDVDGDGIPYRTYPGAHPQRALTSPGSSRDEYAAYTEDGDVYVRNMDRLLKKFEPPSHWSRGENQAAASSPKMPAFFGTPPPRLRGARDAGERRHSSRHLRLRSFPFTQEVEDFIEEHDRILY
;
A
#
# COMPACT_ATOMS: atom_id res chain seq x y z
N MET A 1 -32.94 -2.38 17.61
CA MET A 1 -32.87 -3.35 16.49
C MET A 1 -31.44 -3.86 16.43
N THR A 2 -31.22 -5.17 16.41
CA THR A 2 -29.88 -5.72 16.28
C THR A 2 -29.44 -5.55 14.83
N GLU A 3 -28.42 -4.74 14.56
CA GLU A 3 -27.90 -4.58 13.20
C GLU A 3 -27.33 -5.90 12.67
N ARG A 4 -27.61 -6.17 11.39
CA ARG A 4 -27.14 -7.38 10.71
C ARG A 4 -25.66 -7.23 10.38
N PHE A 5 -24.85 -8.15 10.88
CA PHE A 5 -23.42 -8.20 10.57
C PHE A 5 -23.18 -8.59 9.10
N GLY A 6 -22.36 -7.81 8.39
CA GLY A 6 -21.86 -8.13 7.05
C GLY A 6 -20.34 -8.12 7.03
N ARG A 7 -19.71 -9.17 6.49
CA ARG A 7 -18.25 -9.31 6.47
C ARG A 7 -17.57 -8.24 5.62
N TYR A 8 -18.22 -7.78 4.56
CA TYR A 8 -17.69 -6.79 3.63
C TYR A 8 -18.46 -5.46 3.71
N LEU A 9 -19.38 -5.33 4.68
CA LEU A 9 -20.12 -4.11 4.94
C LEU A 9 -19.20 -3.08 5.60
N ASP A 10 -18.97 -1.98 4.88
CA ASP A 10 -18.18 -0.85 5.33
C ASP A 10 -19.06 0.15 6.08
N VAL A 11 -19.14 0.00 7.41
CA VAL A 11 -19.98 0.84 8.27
C VAL A 11 -19.35 2.21 8.52
N ASP A 12 -18.02 2.24 8.67
CA ASP A 12 -17.26 3.45 8.99
C ASP A 12 -16.92 4.27 7.75
N GLY A 13 -17.05 3.67 6.56
CA GLY A 13 -16.81 4.34 5.30
C GLY A 13 -15.32 4.55 5.03
N ASP A 14 -14.43 3.71 5.55
CA ASP A 14 -12.98 3.77 5.34
C ASP A 14 -12.45 2.64 4.43
N GLY A 15 -13.35 1.79 3.92
CA GLY A 15 -13.04 0.61 3.12
C GLY A 15 -12.62 -0.62 3.94
N ILE A 16 -12.56 -0.54 5.27
CA ILE A 16 -12.06 -1.58 6.18
C ILE A 16 -13.21 -2.16 7.02
N PRO A 17 -13.88 -3.21 6.53
CA PRO A 17 -15.02 -3.78 7.24
C PRO A 17 -14.59 -4.60 8.48
N TYR A 18 -15.45 -4.61 9.49
CA TYR A 18 -15.28 -5.42 10.69
C TYR A 18 -15.10 -6.91 10.37
N ARG A 19 -14.22 -7.56 11.12
CA ARG A 19 -13.91 -8.99 10.97
C ARG A 19 -14.24 -9.76 12.24
N THR A 20 -14.83 -10.94 12.08
CA THR A 20 -15.02 -11.93 13.13
C THR A 20 -14.08 -13.11 12.94
N TYR A 21 -13.84 -13.85 14.01
CA TYR A 21 -13.12 -15.13 13.98
C TYR A 21 -14.11 -16.29 13.90
N PRO A 22 -13.76 -17.39 13.20
CA PRO A 22 -14.55 -18.62 13.24
C PRO A 22 -14.81 -19.07 14.70
N GLY A 23 -16.06 -19.40 15.02
CA GLY A 23 -16.45 -19.86 16.36
C GLY A 23 -16.61 -18.76 17.43
N ALA A 24 -16.31 -17.49 17.14
CA ALA A 24 -16.38 -16.43 18.15
C ALA A 24 -17.82 -15.92 18.45
N HIS A 25 -18.74 -16.01 17.49
CA HIS A 25 -20.11 -15.53 17.65
C HIS A 25 -21.12 -16.46 16.99
N PRO A 26 -22.25 -16.79 17.66
CA PRO A 26 -23.25 -17.72 17.14
C PRO A 26 -23.99 -17.21 15.90
N GLN A 27 -24.08 -15.88 15.71
CA GLN A 27 -24.86 -15.25 14.64
C GLN A 27 -24.00 -14.57 13.57
N ARG A 28 -22.66 -14.71 13.62
CA ARG A 28 -21.72 -14.05 12.70
C ARG A 28 -20.82 -15.05 11.99
N ALA A 29 -21.33 -16.25 11.78
CA ALA A 29 -20.71 -17.25 10.93
C ALA A 29 -20.93 -16.87 9.47
N LEU A 30 -19.89 -17.01 8.65
CA LEU A 30 -19.92 -16.70 7.22
C LEU A 30 -18.85 -17.49 6.50
N THR A 31 -19.09 -17.75 5.22
CA THR A 31 -18.09 -18.27 4.29
C THR A 31 -17.54 -17.10 3.47
N SER A 32 -16.35 -17.24 2.92
CA SER A 32 -15.72 -16.20 2.07
C SER A 32 -15.44 -16.79 0.70
N PRO A 33 -16.38 -16.69 -0.25
CA PRO A 33 -16.16 -17.14 -1.62
C PRO A 33 -14.97 -16.39 -2.25
N GLY A 34 -14.26 -17.07 -3.14
CA GLY A 34 -13.27 -16.43 -4.01
C GLY A 34 -13.90 -15.68 -5.19
N SER A 35 -15.15 -15.99 -5.51
CA SER A 35 -15.95 -15.35 -6.55
C SER A 35 -16.63 -14.06 -6.06
N SER A 36 -17.33 -13.38 -6.97
CA SER A 36 -18.07 -12.15 -6.67
C SER A 36 -19.15 -12.38 -5.60
N ARG A 37 -19.34 -11.38 -4.75
CA ARG A 37 -20.12 -11.47 -3.51
C ARG A 37 -20.68 -10.12 -3.07
N ASP A 38 -21.76 -10.12 -2.31
CA ASP A 38 -22.28 -8.90 -1.68
C ASP A 38 -21.61 -8.60 -0.33
N GLU A 39 -22.06 -7.53 0.34
CA GLU A 39 -21.57 -7.06 1.64
C GLU A 39 -21.76 -8.11 2.76
N TYR A 40 -22.66 -9.06 2.56
CA TYR A 40 -23.02 -10.14 3.49
C TYR A 40 -22.42 -11.50 3.10
N ALA A 41 -21.48 -11.50 2.16
CA ALA A 41 -20.77 -12.69 1.67
C ALA A 41 -21.63 -13.68 0.87
N ALA A 42 -22.82 -13.27 0.41
CA ALA A 42 -23.62 -14.06 -0.51
C ALA A 42 -23.03 -13.96 -1.93
N TYR A 43 -23.04 -15.08 -2.66
CA TYR A 43 -22.60 -15.11 -4.06
C TYR A 43 -23.48 -14.22 -4.93
N THR A 44 -22.87 -13.50 -5.87
CA THR A 44 -23.59 -12.72 -6.88
C THR A 44 -22.75 -12.53 -8.13
N GLU A 45 -23.40 -12.51 -9.29
CA GLU A 45 -22.81 -12.16 -10.60
C GLU A 45 -23.19 -10.76 -11.06
N ASP A 46 -23.87 -10.00 -10.18
CA ASP A 46 -24.26 -8.63 -10.45
C ASP A 46 -23.02 -7.72 -10.62
N GLY A 47 -22.95 -7.02 -11.76
CA GLY A 47 -21.84 -6.16 -12.11
C GLY A 47 -21.71 -4.92 -11.22
N ASP A 48 -22.84 -4.35 -10.78
CA ASP A 48 -22.83 -3.16 -9.91
C ASP A 48 -22.32 -3.53 -8.52
N VAL A 49 -22.72 -4.71 -8.00
CA VAL A 49 -22.18 -5.23 -6.73
C VAL A 49 -20.67 -5.49 -6.84
N TYR A 50 -20.21 -6.02 -7.98
CA TYR A 50 -18.79 -6.20 -8.22
C TYR A 50 -18.03 -4.87 -8.21
N VAL A 51 -18.51 -3.86 -8.93
CA VAL A 51 -17.90 -2.52 -8.97
C VAL A 51 -17.81 -1.92 -7.57
N ARG A 52 -18.91 -1.93 -6.79
CA ARG A 52 -18.90 -1.41 -5.41
C ARG A 52 -17.86 -2.10 -4.53
N ASN A 53 -17.68 -3.42 -4.68
CA ASN A 53 -16.65 -4.15 -3.95
C ASN A 53 -15.23 -3.75 -4.34
N MET A 54 -14.99 -3.55 -5.64
CA MET A 54 -13.70 -3.12 -6.15
C MET A 54 -13.38 -1.71 -5.69
N ASP A 55 -14.33 -0.78 -5.77
CA ASP A 55 -14.19 0.59 -5.27
C ASP A 55 -13.87 0.61 -3.78
N ARG A 56 -14.54 -0.22 -2.97
CA ARG A 56 -14.23 -0.37 -1.54
C ARG A 56 -12.80 -0.86 -1.31
N LEU A 57 -12.32 -1.82 -2.12
CA LEU A 57 -10.94 -2.31 -2.01
C LEU A 57 -9.93 -1.23 -2.38
N LEU A 58 -10.20 -0.44 -3.42
CA LEU A 58 -9.37 0.70 -3.79
C LEU A 58 -9.28 1.72 -2.66
N LYS A 59 -10.42 2.05 -2.04
CA LYS A 59 -10.47 2.94 -0.86
C LYS A 59 -9.63 2.44 0.30
N LYS A 60 -9.68 1.14 0.60
CA LYS A 60 -8.81 0.52 1.62
C LYS A 60 -7.32 0.70 1.31
N PHE A 61 -6.96 0.72 0.02
CA PHE A 61 -5.58 0.90 -0.44
C PHE A 61 -5.17 2.36 -0.55
N GLU A 62 -6.07 3.34 -0.36
CA GLU A 62 -5.68 4.73 -0.24
C GLU A 62 -4.83 4.88 1.04
N PRO A 63 -3.52 5.15 0.93
CA PRO A 63 -2.66 5.22 2.09
C PRO A 63 -3.08 6.39 2.97
N PRO A 64 -3.32 6.17 4.28
CA PRO A 64 -3.09 7.23 5.24
C PRO A 64 -1.65 7.73 5.04
N SER A 65 -1.45 9.05 4.95
CA SER A 65 -0.18 9.73 4.60
C SER A 65 1.07 9.33 5.43
N HIS A 66 0.92 8.44 6.40
CA HIS A 66 1.95 7.95 7.32
C HIS A 66 2.33 6.46 7.15
N TRP A 67 1.64 5.66 6.31
CA TRP A 67 1.84 4.20 6.28
C TRP A 67 3.08 3.71 5.50
N SER A 68 3.60 4.47 4.55
CA SER A 68 4.76 4.08 3.74
C SER A 68 5.63 5.28 3.41
N ARG A 69 6.43 5.73 4.39
CA ARG A 69 7.50 6.70 4.10
C ARG A 69 8.67 5.99 3.43
N GLY A 70 9.15 6.55 2.33
CA GLY A 70 10.42 6.14 1.74
C GLY A 70 11.54 6.48 2.71
N GLU A 71 12.55 5.62 2.84
CA GLU A 71 13.77 6.03 3.54
C GLU A 71 14.60 6.87 2.55
N ASN A 72 14.38 8.18 2.57
CA ASN A 72 15.11 9.15 1.77
C ASN A 72 16.39 9.61 2.49
N GLN A 73 17.54 9.49 1.83
CA GLN A 73 18.78 10.13 2.28
C GLN A 73 19.16 11.26 1.32
N ALA A 74 19.19 12.47 1.85
CA ALA A 74 19.53 13.67 1.09
C ALA A 74 21.05 13.81 0.93
N ALA A 75 21.54 13.79 -0.32
CA ALA A 75 22.77 14.48 -0.70
C ALA A 75 22.89 14.71 -2.23
N ALA A 76 23.11 15.98 -2.57
CA ALA A 76 23.49 16.64 -3.84
C ALA A 76 22.66 16.43 -5.13
N SER A 77 22.61 17.54 -5.89
CA SER A 77 22.04 17.76 -7.22
C SER A 77 22.70 16.88 -8.31
N SER A 78 22.46 15.57 -8.27
CA SER A 78 22.88 14.66 -9.33
C SER A 78 21.70 14.33 -10.25
N PRO A 79 21.79 14.53 -11.58
CA PRO A 79 20.69 14.34 -12.54
C PRO A 79 20.34 12.86 -12.83
N LYS A 80 21.01 11.89 -12.19
CA LYS A 80 20.76 10.46 -12.40
C LYS A 80 20.80 9.75 -11.06
N MET A 81 19.72 9.07 -10.67
CA MET A 81 19.67 8.41 -9.37
C MET A 81 19.02 7.02 -9.35
N PRO A 82 19.66 6.03 -8.69
CA PRO A 82 19.04 4.74 -8.37
C PRO A 82 17.86 4.84 -7.39
N ALA A 83 16.74 4.25 -7.80
CA ALA A 83 15.67 3.79 -6.91
C ALA A 83 15.75 2.26 -6.80
N PHE A 84 15.62 1.71 -5.60
CA PHE A 84 15.72 0.25 -5.43
C PHE A 84 14.75 -0.28 -4.36
N PHE A 85 14.38 -1.55 -4.51
CA PHE A 85 13.64 -2.32 -3.53
C PHE A 85 14.56 -3.35 -2.87
N GLY A 86 14.38 -3.64 -1.58
CA GLY A 86 15.18 -4.63 -0.87
C GLY A 86 16.51 -4.07 -0.33
N THR A 87 17.60 -4.83 -0.44
CA THR A 87 18.92 -4.48 0.13
C THR A 87 19.63 -3.45 -0.76
N PRO A 88 20.22 -2.38 -0.20
CA PRO A 88 20.99 -1.43 -1.00
C PRO A 88 22.17 -2.12 -1.68
N PRO A 89 22.43 -1.85 -2.96
CA PRO A 89 23.59 -2.40 -3.66
C PRO A 89 24.89 -2.01 -2.95
N PRO A 90 25.94 -2.85 -2.98
CA PRO A 90 27.20 -2.63 -2.27
C PRO A 90 27.85 -1.26 -2.56
N ARG A 91 27.64 -0.71 -3.76
CA ARG A 91 28.14 0.62 -4.16
C ARG A 91 27.50 1.76 -3.38
N LEU A 92 26.21 1.67 -3.06
CA LEU A 92 25.52 2.65 -2.22
C LEU A 92 25.87 2.46 -0.73
N ARG A 93 26.11 1.21 -0.32
CA ARG A 93 26.54 0.90 1.06
C ARG A 93 27.96 1.38 1.35
N GLY A 94 28.90 1.14 0.44
CA GLY A 94 30.30 1.53 0.59
C GLY A 94 30.52 3.05 0.62
N ALA A 95 29.74 3.81 -0.17
CA ALA A 95 29.76 5.27 -0.13
C ALA A 95 29.29 5.83 1.24
N ARG A 96 28.34 5.15 1.90
CA ARG A 96 27.86 5.52 3.24
C ARG A 96 28.91 5.25 4.32
N ASP A 97 29.55 4.08 4.28
CA ASP A 97 30.50 3.64 5.32
C ASP A 97 31.86 4.38 5.22
N ALA A 98 32.26 4.84 4.03
CA ALA A 98 33.54 5.49 3.80
C ALA A 98 33.56 7.02 4.07
N GLY A 99 32.41 7.64 4.37
CA GLY A 99 32.32 9.10 4.60
C GLY A 99 32.68 9.95 3.37
N GLU A 100 32.75 9.34 2.20
CA GLU A 100 33.21 9.98 0.97
C GLU A 100 32.12 10.91 0.41
N ARG A 101 32.22 12.21 0.75
CA ARG A 101 31.42 13.30 0.17
C ARG A 101 31.51 13.41 -1.36
N ARG A 102 32.36 12.62 -2.03
CA ARG A 102 32.57 12.67 -3.49
C ARG A 102 31.50 11.94 -4.30
N HIS A 103 30.67 11.09 -3.68
CA HIS A 103 29.57 10.38 -4.34
C HIS A 103 28.24 10.64 -3.62
N SER A 104 27.95 11.92 -3.38
CA SER A 104 26.66 12.41 -2.90
C SER A 104 25.59 12.20 -3.99
N SER A 105 25.02 11.00 -3.98
CA SER A 105 24.00 10.55 -4.91
C SER A 105 22.73 10.26 -4.11
N ARG A 106 21.70 11.09 -4.25
CA ARG A 106 20.39 10.94 -3.56
C ARG A 106 19.67 9.66 -3.99
N HIS A 107 19.54 8.67 -3.13
CA HIS A 107 18.86 7.41 -3.48
C HIS A 107 17.50 7.28 -2.77
N LEU A 108 16.56 6.55 -3.38
CA LEU A 108 15.29 6.18 -2.77
C LEU A 108 15.23 4.66 -2.57
N ARG A 109 14.92 4.24 -1.34
CA ARG A 109 14.63 2.83 -1.03
C ARG A 109 13.13 2.63 -0.85
N LEU A 110 12.53 1.86 -1.75
CA LEU A 110 11.13 1.43 -1.63
C LEU A 110 11.02 0.34 -0.56
N ARG A 111 10.03 0.47 0.33
CA ARG A 111 9.82 -0.45 1.47
C ARG A 111 8.50 -1.20 1.42
N SER A 112 7.45 -0.57 0.92
CA SER A 112 6.10 -1.13 0.88
C SER A 112 5.26 -0.46 -0.20
N PHE A 113 4.19 -1.15 -0.58
CA PHE A 113 3.06 -0.62 -1.34
C PHE A 113 1.88 -0.40 -0.37
N PRO A 114 0.97 0.55 -0.59
CA PRO A 114 0.96 1.58 -1.66
C PRO A 114 2.09 2.59 -1.54
N PHE A 115 2.50 3.19 -2.66
CA PHE A 115 3.52 4.24 -2.68
C PHE A 115 2.92 5.59 -2.24
N THR A 116 3.74 6.43 -1.62
CA THR A 116 3.36 7.77 -1.17
C THR A 116 3.76 8.83 -2.18
N GLN A 117 3.21 10.04 -2.01
CA GLN A 117 3.59 11.23 -2.76
C GLN A 117 5.11 11.45 -2.79
N GLU A 118 5.81 11.14 -1.71
CA GLU A 118 7.28 11.23 -1.63
C GLU A 118 8.01 10.41 -2.71
N VAL A 119 7.44 9.27 -3.13
CA VAL A 119 7.98 8.45 -4.22
C VAL A 119 7.73 9.13 -5.57
N GLU A 120 6.55 9.71 -5.76
CA GLU A 120 6.20 10.45 -6.98
C GLU A 120 7.07 11.70 -7.12
N ASP A 121 7.16 12.51 -6.07
CA ASP A 121 8.01 13.71 -6.00
C ASP A 121 9.46 13.35 -6.31
N PHE A 122 9.95 12.23 -5.76
CA PHE A 122 11.29 11.74 -6.07
C PHE A 122 11.47 11.39 -7.54
N ILE A 123 10.47 10.80 -8.20
CA ILE A 123 10.53 10.49 -9.63
C ILE A 123 10.52 11.78 -10.46
N GLU A 124 9.67 12.76 -10.10
CA GLU A 124 9.55 14.03 -10.82
C GLU A 124 10.79 14.93 -10.67
N GLU A 125 11.46 14.89 -9.53
CA GLU A 125 12.69 15.66 -9.27
C GLU A 125 13.91 15.21 -10.11
N HIS A 126 13.87 14.05 -10.78
CA HIS A 126 15.05 13.45 -11.43
C HIS A 126 14.83 13.12 -12.91
N ASP A 127 15.74 13.60 -13.77
CA ASP A 127 15.70 13.37 -15.23
C ASP A 127 15.77 11.88 -15.63
N ARG A 128 16.43 11.04 -14.82
CA ARG A 128 16.58 9.60 -15.07
C ARG A 128 16.62 8.79 -13.78
N ILE A 129 15.74 7.80 -13.70
CA ILE A 129 15.73 6.76 -12.67
C ILE A 129 16.47 5.52 -13.17
N LEU A 130 17.37 5.00 -12.35
CA LEU A 130 18.04 3.71 -12.56
C LEU A 130 17.43 2.68 -11.61
N TYR A 131 17.09 1.49 -12.10
CA TYR A 131 16.49 0.40 -11.32
C TYR A 131 17.39 -0.83 -11.28
#